data_AF-A0A0N4U296-F1
#
_entry.id   AF-A0A0N4U296-F1
#
_cell.length_a   1.000
_cell.length_b   1.000
_cell.length_c   1.000
_cell.angle_alpha   90.00
_cell.angle_beta   90.00
_cell.angle_gamma   90.00
#
_symmetry.space_group_name_H-M   'P 1'
#
loop_
_entity.id
_entity.type
_entity.pdbx_description
1 polymer ?
#
loop_
_entity_poly.entity_id
_entity_poly.type
_entity_poly.pdbx_seq_one_letter_code
_entity_poly.pdbx_strand_id
1 'polypeptide(L)'
;MADINELIKEEEAKYGPFFGTLGVSAAMMFTAAGSAYGTAKAGTGIASMSVNRPDLVMKAIVPVVMAGIVAIYGLVVAVIISGKVQPASKDYTVVSGFSQFAGGLVCGLCGLSAGYAIGIVGDVGVRALSLQPRFFVGMILILIFAEMSGSGPEIIEQVAYAPFFGYMGVASAQIFAVLGAAYGTAKSAVGIASMGVMRPELIMKSVIPVIMAGIIGIYGLVVAMVLKGKITPASQGYTIHQGFAHFAAGLTCGLCGLGAGYAIGIVGDAGVRGTAQQPRLFVGMILILIFSEVLGLYGMIVALLLGTS
;
A
#
# COMPACT_ATOMS: atom_id res chain seq x y z
N MET A 1 46.66 0.38 12.93
CA MET A 1 45.68 0.92 11.95
C MET A 1 44.53 -0.03 11.66
N ALA A 2 44.69 -1.36 11.82
CA ALA A 2 43.58 -2.32 11.71
C ALA A 2 42.53 -2.18 12.83
N ASP A 3 42.94 -1.86 14.06
CA ASP A 3 42.03 -1.76 15.22
C ASP A 3 40.93 -0.70 15.09
N ILE A 4 41.19 0.46 14.48
CA ILE A 4 40.20 1.54 14.40
C ILE A 4 39.06 1.16 13.44
N ASN A 5 39.38 0.51 12.32
CA ASN A 5 38.35 0.07 11.37
C ASN A 5 37.53 -1.11 11.90
N GLU A 6 38.11 -1.99 12.72
CA GLU A 6 37.33 -3.01 13.44
C GLU A 6 36.46 -2.39 14.54
N LEU A 7 36.98 -1.44 15.33
CA LEU A 7 36.19 -0.74 16.35
C LEU A 7 35.00 0.02 15.76
N ILE A 8 35.18 0.71 14.63
CA ILE A 8 34.08 1.41 13.95
C ILE A 8 33.04 0.39 13.45
N LYS A 9 33.46 -0.73 12.87
CA LYS A 9 32.53 -1.78 12.43
C LYS A 9 31.79 -2.43 13.59
N GLU A 10 32.45 -2.61 14.74
CA GLU A 10 31.81 -3.14 15.95
C GLU A 10 30.84 -2.13 16.59
N GLU A 11 31.18 -0.84 16.64
CA GLU A 11 30.25 0.21 17.09
C GLU A 11 29.07 0.36 16.14
N GLU A 12 29.30 0.33 14.82
CA GLU A 12 28.24 0.35 13.83
C GLU A 12 27.34 -0.89 13.97
N ALA A 13 27.91 -2.10 14.11
CA ALA A 13 27.16 -3.34 14.29
C ALA A 13 26.23 -3.31 15.52
N LYS A 14 26.52 -2.51 16.55
CA LYS A 14 25.60 -2.32 17.70
C LYS A 14 24.27 -1.67 17.29
N TYR A 15 24.24 -0.84 16.25
CA TYR A 15 23.02 -0.16 15.80
C TYR A 15 22.17 -1.00 14.83
N GLY A 16 22.74 -2.03 14.19
CA GLY A 16 22.00 -2.91 13.28
C GLY A 16 20.75 -3.54 13.92
N PRO A 17 20.85 -4.17 15.11
CA PRO A 17 19.71 -4.76 15.80
C PRO A 17 18.63 -3.74 16.18
N PHE A 18 19.02 -2.50 16.48
CA PHE A 18 18.06 -1.43 16.79
C PHE A 18 17.16 -1.13 15.58
N PHE A 19 17.72 -0.97 14.38
CA PHE A 19 16.90 -0.75 13.17
C PHE A 19 16.08 -1.99 12.78
N GLY A 20 16.62 -3.19 12.96
CA GLY A 20 15.86 -4.43 12.71
C GLY A 20 14.63 -4.55 13.62
N THR A 21 14.80 -4.37 14.93
CA THR A 21 13.70 -4.41 15.91
C THR A 21 12.70 -3.26 15.76
N LEU A 22 13.17 -2.08 15.32
CA LEU A 22 12.30 -0.97 14.92
C LEU A 22 11.44 -1.35 13.71
N GLY A 23 12.00 -2.09 12.74
CA GLY A 23 11.27 -2.64 11.60
C GLY A 23 10.17 -3.61 11.99
N VAL A 24 10.47 -4.54 12.92
CA VAL A 24 9.48 -5.46 13.51
C VAL A 24 8.33 -4.68 14.15
N SER A 25 8.68 -3.67 14.95
CA SER A 25 7.70 -2.84 15.68
C SER A 25 6.84 -2.03 14.71
N ALA A 26 7.44 -1.43 13.67
CA ALA A 26 6.73 -0.66 12.66
C ALA A 26 5.77 -1.54 11.84
N ALA A 27 6.20 -2.74 11.45
CA ALA A 27 5.35 -3.69 10.73
C ALA A 27 4.08 -3.99 11.53
N MET A 28 4.22 -4.38 12.80
CA MET A 28 3.08 -4.74 13.65
C MET A 28 2.22 -3.52 14.05
N MET A 29 2.83 -2.40 14.45
CA MET A 29 2.11 -1.25 14.99
C MET A 29 1.16 -0.63 13.96
N PHE A 30 1.65 -0.39 12.73
CA PHE A 30 0.85 0.27 11.70
C PHE A 30 -0.18 -0.67 11.06
N THR A 31 0.15 -1.95 10.86
CA THR A 31 -0.83 -2.93 10.35
C THR A 31 -1.95 -3.21 11.36
N ALA A 32 -1.62 -3.34 12.65
CA ALA A 32 -2.62 -3.47 13.71
C ALA A 32 -3.52 -2.24 13.78
N ALA A 33 -2.95 -1.03 13.70
CA ALA A 33 -3.73 0.21 13.68
C ALA A 33 -4.68 0.28 12.47
N GLY A 34 -4.18 -0.09 11.28
CA GLY A 34 -5.00 -0.19 10.06
C GLY A 34 -6.15 -1.18 10.18
N SER A 35 -5.85 -2.39 10.66
CA SER A 35 -6.82 -3.47 10.88
C SER A 35 -7.88 -3.08 11.90
N ALA A 36 -7.48 -2.44 13.00
CA ALA A 36 -8.39 -1.95 14.04
C ALA A 36 -9.35 -0.89 13.47
N TYR A 37 -8.83 0.07 12.70
CA TYR A 37 -9.67 1.07 12.03
C TYR A 37 -10.62 0.43 11.01
N GLY A 38 -10.11 -0.49 10.19
CA GLY A 38 -10.87 -1.22 9.17
C GLY A 38 -12.04 -1.98 9.78
N THR A 39 -11.75 -2.73 10.84
CA THR A 39 -12.72 -3.50 11.62
C THR A 39 -13.75 -2.59 12.28
N ALA A 40 -13.32 -1.48 12.89
CA ALA A 40 -14.22 -0.53 13.55
C ALA A 40 -15.22 0.07 12.55
N LYS A 41 -14.76 0.56 11.39
CA LYS A 41 -15.63 1.14 10.37
C LYS A 41 -16.56 0.11 9.75
N ALA A 42 -16.04 -1.04 9.32
CA ALA A 42 -16.87 -2.12 8.78
C ALA A 42 -17.92 -2.61 9.80
N GLY A 43 -17.54 -2.69 11.09
CA GLY A 43 -18.43 -3.07 12.18
C GLY A 43 -19.60 -2.11 12.38
N THR A 44 -19.41 -0.80 12.19
CA THR A 44 -20.53 0.16 12.23
C THR A 44 -21.56 -0.10 11.13
N GLY A 45 -21.10 -0.48 9.93
CA GLY A 45 -21.95 -0.87 8.82
C GLY A 45 -22.77 -2.11 9.15
N ILE A 46 -22.13 -3.15 9.70
CA ILE A 46 -22.81 -4.37 10.17
C ILE A 46 -23.85 -4.02 11.22
N ALA A 47 -23.49 -3.32 12.29
CA ALA A 47 -24.41 -2.97 13.37
C ALA A 47 -25.66 -2.20 12.87
N SER A 48 -25.48 -1.27 11.92
CA SER A 48 -26.61 -0.54 11.32
C SER A 48 -27.53 -1.43 10.48
N MET A 49 -26.96 -2.43 9.80
CA MET A 49 -27.71 -3.35 8.95
C MET A 49 -28.39 -4.46 9.77
N SER A 50 -27.77 -4.93 10.85
CA SER A 50 -28.25 -6.00 11.72
C SER A 50 -29.65 -5.76 12.27
N VAL A 51 -30.01 -4.50 12.50
CA VAL A 51 -31.34 -4.12 12.98
C VAL A 51 -32.42 -4.39 11.93
N ASN A 52 -32.10 -4.19 10.65
CA ASN A 52 -33.04 -4.35 9.56
C ASN A 52 -33.03 -5.76 8.94
N ARG A 53 -31.86 -6.42 8.90
CA ARG A 53 -31.66 -7.74 8.27
C ARG A 53 -30.62 -8.60 9.03
N PRO A 54 -30.99 -9.18 10.19
CA PRO A 54 -30.07 -9.99 10.98
C PRO A 54 -29.57 -11.26 10.24
N ASP A 55 -30.34 -11.73 9.25
CA ASP A 55 -30.01 -12.87 8.39
C ASP A 55 -28.77 -12.63 7.50
N LEU A 56 -28.48 -11.36 7.17
CA LEU A 56 -27.35 -11.00 6.31
C LEU A 56 -26.04 -10.76 7.09
N VAL A 57 -26.06 -10.75 8.42
CA VAL A 57 -24.90 -10.43 9.26
C VAL A 57 -23.71 -11.34 8.95
N MET A 58 -23.96 -12.65 8.73
CA MET A 58 -22.90 -13.61 8.41
C MET A 58 -22.22 -13.32 7.06
N LYS A 59 -22.93 -12.71 6.10
CA LYS A 59 -22.34 -12.25 4.83
C LYS A 59 -21.61 -10.92 5.01
N ALA A 60 -22.15 -10.06 5.87
CA ALA A 60 -21.59 -8.74 6.11
C ALA A 60 -20.28 -8.76 6.92
N ILE A 61 -19.88 -9.89 7.50
CA ILE A 61 -18.61 -10.01 8.23
C ILE A 61 -17.36 -10.02 7.32
N VAL A 62 -17.53 -10.24 6.01
CA VAL A 62 -16.40 -10.37 5.07
C VAL A 62 -15.40 -9.20 5.16
N PRO A 63 -15.80 -7.91 5.16
CA PRO A 63 -14.85 -6.81 5.27
C PRO A 63 -14.11 -6.77 6.61
N VAL A 64 -14.73 -7.26 7.68
CA VAL A 64 -14.08 -7.39 8.99
C VAL A 64 -13.00 -8.48 8.93
N VAL A 65 -13.28 -9.61 8.26
CA VAL A 65 -12.29 -10.67 8.06
C VAL A 65 -11.13 -10.16 7.20
N MET A 66 -11.40 -9.44 6.11
CA MET A 66 -10.35 -8.86 5.25
C MET A 66 -9.51 -7.83 6.02
N ALA A 67 -10.13 -6.98 6.84
CA ALA A 67 -9.38 -6.08 7.72
C ALA A 67 -8.52 -6.86 8.73
N GLY A 68 -8.99 -8.00 9.24
CA GLY A 68 -8.22 -8.88 10.12
C GLY A 68 -7.01 -9.53 9.44
N ILE A 69 -7.13 -9.93 8.17
CA ILE A 69 -6.03 -10.51 7.39
C ILE A 69 -4.84 -9.53 7.28
N VAL A 70 -5.11 -8.21 7.22
CA VAL A 70 -4.04 -7.18 7.22
C VAL A 70 -3.15 -7.26 8.47
N ALA A 71 -3.73 -7.51 9.65
CA ALA A 71 -2.94 -7.69 10.87
C ALA A 71 -2.15 -9.00 10.87
N ILE A 72 -2.68 -10.05 10.23
CA ILE A 72 -1.97 -11.33 10.08
C ILE A 72 -0.73 -11.13 9.19
N TYR A 73 -0.82 -10.35 8.10
CA TYR A 73 0.34 -10.03 7.28
C TYR A 73 1.40 -9.27 8.07
N GLY A 74 1.00 -8.28 8.88
CA GLY A 74 1.91 -7.56 9.77
C GLY A 74 2.58 -8.48 10.80
N LEU A 75 1.83 -9.40 11.39
CA LEU A 75 2.36 -10.40 12.31
C LEU A 75 3.36 -11.33 11.63
N VAL A 76 3.03 -11.86 10.45
CA VAL A 76 3.92 -12.76 9.69
C VAL A 76 5.22 -12.04 9.34
N VAL A 77 5.15 -10.81 8.84
CA VAL A 77 6.35 -10.00 8.52
C VAL A 77 7.15 -9.68 9.78
N ALA A 78 6.49 -9.32 10.88
CA ALA A 78 7.15 -9.07 12.16
C ALA A 78 7.89 -10.32 12.67
N VAL A 79 7.28 -11.50 12.58
CA VAL A 79 7.91 -12.77 12.98
C VAL A 79 9.09 -13.13 12.06
N ILE A 80 8.96 -12.92 10.74
CA ILE A 80 10.05 -13.19 9.79
C ILE A 80 11.25 -12.28 10.08
N ILE A 81 11.02 -10.98 10.25
CA ILE A 81 12.09 -10.02 10.55
C ILE A 81 12.70 -10.37 11.91
N SER A 82 11.87 -10.62 12.93
CA SER A 82 12.35 -10.97 14.28
C SER A 82 13.19 -12.25 14.29
N GLY A 83 12.88 -13.24 13.45
CA GLY A 83 13.69 -14.45 13.29
C GLY A 83 15.03 -14.21 12.60
N LYS A 84 15.16 -13.10 11.86
CA LYS A 84 16.38 -12.69 11.15
C LYS A 84 17.23 -11.68 11.94
N VAL A 85 16.70 -11.07 12.98
CA VAL A 85 17.49 -10.19 13.87
C VAL A 85 18.43 -11.04 14.70
N GLN A 86 19.73 -10.90 14.46
CA GLN A 86 20.78 -11.50 15.28
C GLN A 86 21.34 -10.48 16.28
N PRO A 87 21.73 -10.89 17.50
CA PRO A 87 22.55 -10.05 18.37
C PRO A 87 23.85 -9.68 17.66
N ALA A 88 24.38 -8.49 17.96
CA ALA A 88 25.53 -7.89 17.26
C ALA A 88 26.69 -8.91 17.08
N SER A 89 26.77 -9.48 15.88
CA SER A 89 27.81 -10.40 15.45
C SER A 89 28.46 -9.82 14.19
N LYS A 90 29.67 -10.28 13.84
CA LYS A 90 30.38 -9.82 12.63
C LYS A 90 29.57 -10.02 11.32
N ASP A 91 28.55 -10.89 11.34
CA ASP A 91 27.70 -11.18 10.18
C ASP A 91 26.50 -10.22 10.05
N TYR A 92 26.08 -9.56 11.13
CA TYR A 92 24.88 -8.71 11.15
C TYR A 92 25.21 -7.23 10.92
N THR A 93 25.14 -6.78 9.67
CA THR A 93 25.47 -5.41 9.26
C THR A 93 24.32 -4.42 9.48
N VAL A 94 24.65 -3.14 9.70
CA VAL A 94 23.65 -2.05 9.84
C VAL A 94 22.72 -1.94 8.64
N VAL A 95 23.23 -2.20 7.43
CA VAL A 95 22.45 -2.21 6.19
C VAL A 95 21.34 -3.27 6.24
N SER A 96 21.61 -4.43 6.84
CA SER A 96 20.57 -5.44 7.06
C SER A 96 19.47 -4.89 7.97
N GLY A 97 19.85 -4.21 9.06
CA GLY A 97 18.92 -3.49 9.93
C GLY A 97 18.11 -2.42 9.19
N PHE A 98 18.73 -1.64 8.29
CA PHE A 98 18.05 -0.64 7.48
C PHE A 98 17.07 -1.25 6.48
N SER A 99 17.44 -2.35 5.82
CA SER A 99 16.55 -3.05 4.90
C SER A 99 15.33 -3.64 5.61
N GLN A 100 15.53 -4.19 6.81
CA GLN A 100 14.45 -4.69 7.67
C GLN A 100 13.57 -3.56 8.20
N PHE A 101 14.16 -2.42 8.56
CA PHE A 101 13.40 -1.23 8.93
C PHE A 101 12.54 -0.73 7.77
N ALA A 102 13.11 -0.56 6.59
CA ALA A 102 12.40 -0.13 5.40
C ALA A 102 11.29 -1.13 5.02
N GLY A 103 11.58 -2.43 5.02
CA GLY A 103 10.60 -3.48 4.74
C GLY A 103 9.46 -3.52 5.75
N GLY A 104 9.77 -3.40 7.04
CA GLY A 104 8.77 -3.34 8.10
C GLY A 104 7.91 -2.08 8.02
N LEU A 105 8.50 -0.93 7.68
CA LEU A 105 7.80 0.33 7.51
C LEU A 105 6.89 0.32 6.28
N VAL A 106 7.31 -0.29 5.17
CA VAL A 106 6.45 -0.52 3.98
C VAL A 106 5.26 -1.40 4.34
N CYS A 107 5.51 -2.56 4.94
CA CYS A 107 4.44 -3.48 5.35
C CYS A 107 3.45 -2.78 6.29
N GLY A 108 3.98 -2.06 7.29
CA GLY A 108 3.20 -1.30 8.25
C GLY A 108 2.30 -0.26 7.61
N LEU A 109 2.87 0.70 6.87
CA LEU A 109 2.12 1.83 6.32
C LEU A 109 1.20 1.44 5.16
N CYS A 110 1.58 0.46 4.34
CA CYS A 110 0.68 -0.11 3.33
C CYS A 110 -0.47 -0.89 3.98
N GLY A 111 -0.22 -1.62 5.08
CA GLY A 111 -1.28 -2.25 5.85
C GLY A 111 -2.24 -1.23 6.49
N LEU A 112 -1.70 -0.10 6.97
CA LEU A 112 -2.50 0.99 7.50
C LEU A 112 -3.46 1.56 6.44
N SER A 113 -2.95 1.83 5.23
CA SER A 113 -3.75 2.38 4.14
C SER A 113 -4.78 1.38 3.60
N ALA A 114 -4.40 0.11 3.48
CA ALA A 114 -5.30 -0.98 3.08
C ALA A 114 -6.44 -1.15 4.10
N GLY A 115 -6.11 -1.19 5.40
CA GLY A 115 -7.11 -1.28 6.47
C GLY A 115 -8.08 -0.09 6.48
N TYR A 116 -7.57 1.13 6.25
CA TYR A 116 -8.39 2.33 6.08
C TYR A 116 -9.38 2.20 4.90
N ALA A 117 -8.89 1.78 3.73
CA ALA A 117 -9.73 1.60 2.56
C ALA A 117 -10.79 0.51 2.75
N ILE A 118 -10.39 -0.67 3.27
CA ILE A 118 -11.27 -1.79 3.58
C ILE A 118 -12.38 -1.36 4.55
N GLY A 119 -12.05 -0.56 5.57
CA GLY A 119 -13.04 -0.06 6.53
C GLY A 119 -14.13 0.79 5.89
N ILE A 120 -13.75 1.73 5.04
CA ILE A 120 -14.70 2.61 4.34
C ILE A 120 -15.53 1.82 3.33
N VAL A 121 -14.87 0.98 2.51
CA VAL A 121 -15.55 0.11 1.54
C VAL A 121 -16.51 -0.84 2.24
N GLY A 122 -16.09 -1.40 3.37
CA GLY A 122 -16.88 -2.30 4.20
C GLY A 122 -18.11 -1.62 4.77
N ASP A 123 -17.96 -0.44 5.38
CA ASP A 123 -19.10 0.31 5.93
C ASP A 123 -20.15 0.63 4.86
N VAL A 124 -19.73 1.20 3.73
CA VAL A 124 -20.66 1.60 2.67
C VAL A 124 -21.20 0.38 1.91
N GLY A 125 -20.40 -0.65 1.71
CA GLY A 125 -20.82 -1.90 1.06
C GLY A 125 -21.81 -2.71 1.90
N VAL A 126 -21.60 -2.80 3.22
CA VAL A 126 -22.54 -3.48 4.13
C VAL A 126 -23.86 -2.71 4.25
N ARG A 127 -23.81 -1.37 4.26
CA ARG A 127 -25.03 -0.55 4.21
C ARG A 127 -25.78 -0.76 2.89
N ALA A 128 -25.09 -0.91 1.76
CA ALA A 128 -25.72 -1.23 0.47
C ALA A 128 -26.35 -2.64 0.45
N LEU A 129 -25.72 -3.63 1.10
CA LEU A 129 -26.27 -4.98 1.25
C LEU A 129 -27.62 -5.02 1.98
N SER A 130 -27.86 -4.10 2.92
CA SER A 130 -29.14 -3.99 3.62
C SER A 130 -30.31 -3.70 2.65
N LEU A 131 -30.02 -3.02 1.55
CA LEU A 131 -31.00 -2.60 0.55
C LEU A 131 -31.13 -3.61 -0.59
N GLN A 132 -30.04 -4.28 -0.99
CA GLN A 132 -30.07 -5.33 -2.03
C GLN A 132 -29.09 -6.50 -1.79
N PRO A 133 -29.56 -7.75 -1.66
CA PRO A 133 -28.71 -8.93 -1.44
C PRO A 133 -27.75 -9.28 -2.60
N ARG A 134 -28.03 -8.82 -3.83
CA ARG A 134 -27.20 -9.10 -5.02
C ARG A 134 -25.84 -8.39 -4.98
N PHE A 135 -25.62 -7.48 -4.04
CA PHE A 135 -24.40 -6.69 -3.91
C PHE A 135 -23.15 -7.52 -3.51
N PHE A 136 -23.33 -8.75 -3.00
CA PHE A 136 -22.26 -9.55 -2.42
C PHE A 136 -21.09 -9.85 -3.37
N VAL A 137 -21.35 -10.03 -4.67
CA VAL A 137 -20.29 -10.35 -5.66
C VAL A 137 -19.37 -9.15 -5.92
N GLY A 138 -19.90 -7.92 -5.88
CA GLY A 138 -19.11 -6.71 -6.12
C GLY A 138 -18.13 -6.40 -4.99
N MET A 139 -18.50 -6.72 -3.75
CA MET A 139 -17.68 -6.39 -2.57
C MET A 139 -16.40 -7.24 -2.51
N ILE A 140 -16.44 -8.51 -2.91
CA ILE A 140 -15.27 -9.41 -2.87
C ILE A 140 -14.17 -8.93 -3.82
N LEU A 141 -14.53 -8.54 -5.06
CA LEU A 141 -13.54 -8.13 -6.05
C LEU A 141 -12.81 -6.84 -5.62
N ILE A 142 -13.52 -5.90 -4.99
CA ILE A 142 -12.93 -4.63 -4.52
C ILE A 142 -11.94 -4.88 -3.36
N LEU A 143 -12.22 -5.86 -2.49
CA LEU A 143 -11.37 -6.17 -1.35
C LEU A 143 -10.06 -6.83 -1.77
N ILE A 144 -10.08 -7.72 -2.77
CA ILE A 144 -8.86 -8.37 -3.29
C ILE A 144 -7.88 -7.34 -3.88
N PHE A 145 -8.37 -6.32 -4.60
CA PHE A 145 -7.50 -5.28 -5.14
C PHE A 145 -6.86 -4.41 -4.05
N ALA A 146 -7.53 -4.21 -2.91
CA ALA A 146 -6.93 -3.54 -1.76
C ALA A 146 -5.81 -4.38 -1.10
N GLU A 147 -5.85 -5.71 -1.26
CA GLU A 147 -4.88 -6.66 -0.68
C GLU A 147 -3.60 -6.88 -1.51
N MET A 148 -3.48 -6.34 -2.72
CA MET A 148 -2.30 -6.57 -3.60
C MET A 148 -0.98 -5.94 -3.08
N SER A 149 -0.89 -5.61 -1.79
CA SER A 149 0.29 -5.08 -1.12
C SER A 149 1.09 -6.21 -0.44
N GLY A 150 1.67 -7.13 -1.22
CA GLY A 150 2.37 -8.30 -0.68
C GLY A 150 3.85 -8.40 -1.10
N SER A 151 4.74 -8.38 -0.11
CA SER A 151 6.08 -9.01 -0.08
C SER A 151 7.13 -8.59 -1.14
N GLY A 152 8.00 -7.63 -0.77
CA GLY A 152 9.32 -7.49 -1.38
C GLY A 152 10.33 -8.45 -0.72
N PRO A 153 11.21 -9.15 -1.47
CA PRO A 153 12.17 -10.07 -0.86
C PRO A 153 13.29 -9.34 -0.11
N GLU A 154 13.81 -9.93 0.95
CA GLU A 154 14.94 -9.44 1.77
C GLU A 154 16.31 -9.86 1.17
N ILE A 155 17.42 -9.49 1.84
CA ILE A 155 18.75 -10.19 1.93
C ILE A 155 20.03 -9.41 1.48
N ILE A 156 20.95 -9.21 2.47
CA ILE A 156 22.43 -9.03 2.57
C ILE A 156 23.19 -8.12 1.59
N GLU A 157 23.62 -6.91 2.00
CA GLU A 157 24.76 -6.18 1.38
C GLU A 157 25.51 -5.23 2.33
N GLN A 158 26.76 -4.88 1.97
CA GLN A 158 27.80 -4.30 2.84
C GLN A 158 27.83 -2.75 2.86
N VAL A 159 28.41 -2.21 3.94
CA VAL A 159 28.26 -0.84 4.50
C VAL A 159 28.70 0.33 3.60
N ALA A 160 27.75 1.22 3.34
CA ALA A 160 27.90 2.70 3.32
C ALA A 160 26.59 3.32 3.85
N TYR A 161 26.53 4.63 4.12
CA TYR A 161 25.26 5.32 4.43
C TYR A 161 24.36 5.53 3.21
N ALA A 162 24.92 5.39 2.01
CA ALA A 162 24.21 5.58 0.74
C ALA A 162 23.04 4.59 0.50
N PRO A 163 23.13 3.29 0.83
CA PRO A 163 22.01 2.35 0.73
C PRO A 163 20.83 2.69 1.64
N PHE A 164 21.02 3.36 2.79
CA PHE A 164 19.89 3.76 3.64
C PHE A 164 18.89 4.63 2.88
N PHE A 165 19.38 5.65 2.18
CA PHE A 165 18.54 6.50 1.32
C PHE A 165 17.95 5.72 0.14
N GLY A 166 18.69 4.76 -0.42
CA GLY A 166 18.18 3.85 -1.44
C GLY A 166 16.98 3.02 -0.96
N TYR A 167 17.10 2.34 0.19
CA TYR A 167 16.02 1.55 0.79
C TYR A 167 14.83 2.41 1.20
N MET A 168 15.07 3.62 1.72
CA MET A 168 14.00 4.59 2.00
C MET A 168 13.32 5.09 0.72
N GLY A 169 14.04 5.16 -0.40
CA GLY A 169 13.49 5.44 -1.72
C GLY A 169 12.54 4.34 -2.18
N VAL A 170 13.00 3.09 -2.12
CA VAL A 170 12.18 1.90 -2.39
C VAL A 170 10.92 1.89 -1.52
N ALA A 171 11.08 2.20 -0.23
CA ALA A 171 9.97 2.23 0.71
C ALA A 171 8.95 3.33 0.37
N SER A 172 9.42 4.56 0.16
CA SER A 172 8.55 5.70 -0.13
C SER A 172 7.79 5.56 -1.45
N ALA A 173 8.42 4.96 -2.48
CA ALA A 173 7.76 4.64 -3.74
C ALA A 173 6.48 3.81 -3.53
N GLN A 174 6.61 2.72 -2.77
CA GLN A 174 5.50 1.80 -2.55
C GLN A 174 4.45 2.39 -1.61
N ILE A 175 4.87 3.01 -0.50
CA ILE A 175 3.95 3.49 0.54
C ILE A 175 3.02 4.57 -0.01
N PHE A 176 3.56 5.57 -0.71
CA PHE A 176 2.74 6.66 -1.23
C PHE A 176 1.88 6.23 -2.43
N ALA A 177 2.39 5.34 -3.29
CA ALA A 177 1.59 4.78 -4.38
C ALA A 177 0.41 3.96 -3.86
N VAL A 178 0.64 3.10 -2.86
CA VAL A 178 -0.43 2.29 -2.22
C VAL A 178 -1.39 3.17 -1.44
N LEU A 179 -0.92 4.22 -0.74
CA LEU A 179 -1.82 5.21 -0.11
C LEU A 179 -2.75 5.87 -1.13
N GLY A 180 -2.23 6.25 -2.30
CA GLY A 180 -3.02 6.78 -3.41
C GLY A 180 -4.04 5.77 -3.94
N ALA A 181 -3.59 4.55 -4.21
CA ALA A 181 -4.44 3.46 -4.71
C ALA A 181 -5.55 3.09 -3.72
N ALA A 182 -5.21 3.00 -2.43
CA ALA A 182 -6.14 2.71 -1.35
C ALA A 182 -7.21 3.81 -1.22
N TYR A 183 -6.80 5.08 -1.23
CA TYR A 183 -7.75 6.20 -1.21
C TYR A 183 -8.65 6.23 -2.44
N GLY A 184 -8.06 6.06 -3.63
CA GLY A 184 -8.77 6.04 -4.91
C GLY A 184 -9.82 4.92 -4.97
N THR A 185 -9.44 3.73 -4.48
CA THR A 185 -10.33 2.58 -4.36
C THR A 185 -11.45 2.85 -3.36
N ALA A 186 -11.12 3.37 -2.17
CA ALA A 186 -12.09 3.65 -1.11
C ALA A 186 -13.17 4.62 -1.59
N LYS A 187 -12.77 5.77 -2.17
CA LYS A 187 -13.71 6.78 -2.67
C LYS A 187 -14.54 6.27 -3.84
N SER A 188 -13.93 5.59 -4.80
CA SER A 188 -14.66 5.02 -5.94
C SER A 188 -15.70 3.98 -5.49
N ALA A 189 -15.36 3.15 -4.49
CA ALA A 189 -16.27 2.16 -3.94
C ALA A 189 -17.51 2.76 -3.27
N VAL A 190 -17.41 3.96 -2.67
CA VAL A 190 -18.58 4.69 -2.15
C VAL A 190 -19.56 5.01 -3.27
N GLY A 191 -19.06 5.48 -4.40
CA GLY A 191 -19.84 5.74 -5.60
C GLY A 191 -20.52 4.48 -6.12
N ILE A 192 -19.77 3.36 -6.19
CA ILE A 192 -20.30 2.06 -6.62
C ILE A 192 -21.39 1.56 -5.67
N ALA A 193 -21.21 1.69 -4.37
CA ALA A 193 -22.20 1.24 -3.39
C ALA A 193 -23.50 2.04 -3.48
N SER A 194 -23.42 3.37 -3.62
CA SER A 194 -24.60 4.23 -3.81
C SER A 194 -25.32 3.94 -5.14
N MET A 195 -24.58 3.69 -6.21
CA MET A 195 -25.13 3.33 -7.51
C MET A 195 -25.72 1.92 -7.50
N GLY A 196 -25.06 0.95 -6.84
CA GLY A 196 -25.45 -0.45 -6.81
C GLY A 196 -26.80 -0.68 -6.13
N VAL A 197 -27.21 0.21 -5.22
CA VAL A 197 -28.55 0.22 -4.63
C VAL A 197 -29.62 0.65 -5.64
N MET A 198 -29.31 1.61 -6.53
CA MET A 198 -30.25 2.13 -7.52
C MET A 198 -30.33 1.26 -8.78
N ARG A 199 -29.17 0.83 -9.31
CA ARG A 199 -29.05 0.07 -10.56
C ARG A 199 -27.97 -1.01 -10.44
N PRO A 200 -28.26 -2.16 -9.82
CA PRO A 200 -27.28 -3.23 -9.59
C PRO A 200 -26.70 -3.80 -10.90
N GLU A 201 -27.44 -3.69 -12.00
CA GLU A 201 -27.01 -4.14 -13.33
C GLU A 201 -25.77 -3.40 -13.85
N LEU A 202 -25.52 -2.18 -13.36
CA LEU A 202 -24.38 -1.36 -13.78
C LEU A 202 -23.12 -1.60 -12.94
N ILE A 203 -23.18 -2.41 -11.87
CA ILE A 203 -22.05 -2.65 -10.95
C ILE A 203 -20.80 -3.07 -11.71
N MET A 204 -20.89 -4.02 -12.64
CA MET A 204 -19.70 -4.51 -13.37
C MET A 204 -18.98 -3.41 -14.16
N LYS A 205 -19.73 -2.46 -14.76
CA LYS A 205 -19.12 -1.33 -15.49
C LYS A 205 -18.53 -0.30 -14.54
N SER A 206 -19.10 -0.17 -13.35
CA SER A 206 -18.65 0.78 -12.33
C SER A 206 -17.42 0.32 -11.55
N VAL A 207 -16.90 -0.89 -11.77
CA VAL A 207 -15.64 -1.35 -11.16
C VAL A 207 -14.41 -0.71 -11.82
N ILE A 208 -14.52 -0.17 -13.04
CA ILE A 208 -13.40 0.42 -13.79
C ILE A 208 -12.58 1.45 -12.98
N PRO A 209 -13.16 2.43 -12.27
CA PRO A 209 -12.39 3.39 -11.49
C PRO A 209 -11.58 2.74 -10.35
N VAL A 210 -12.10 1.65 -9.76
CA VAL A 210 -11.37 0.86 -8.75
C VAL A 210 -10.17 0.15 -9.39
N ILE A 211 -10.35 -0.43 -10.59
CA ILE A 211 -9.26 -1.08 -11.32
C ILE A 211 -8.16 -0.04 -11.64
N MET A 212 -8.54 1.13 -12.16
CA MET A 212 -7.58 2.20 -12.46
C MET A 212 -6.83 2.67 -11.21
N ALA A 213 -7.55 2.87 -10.09
CA ALA A 213 -6.90 3.21 -8.82
C ALA A 213 -5.91 2.11 -8.35
N GLY A 214 -6.24 0.83 -8.58
CA GLY A 214 -5.37 -0.30 -8.23
C GLY A 214 -4.08 -0.37 -9.04
N ILE A 215 -4.10 0.04 -10.30
CA ILE A 215 -2.91 0.01 -11.17
C ILE A 215 -1.83 0.98 -10.66
N ILE A 216 -2.20 2.09 -10.02
CA ILE A 216 -1.25 3.02 -9.37
C ILE A 216 -0.35 2.31 -8.36
N GLY A 217 -0.87 1.34 -7.61
CA GLY A 217 -0.09 0.55 -6.66
C GLY A 217 0.96 -0.34 -7.35
N ILE A 218 0.66 -0.81 -8.57
CA ILE A 218 1.58 -1.61 -9.38
C ILE A 218 2.76 -0.74 -9.86
N TYR A 219 2.53 0.52 -10.21
CA TYR A 219 3.63 1.42 -10.57
C TYR A 219 4.63 1.60 -9.43
N GLY A 220 4.14 1.79 -8.20
CA GLY A 220 4.99 1.83 -7.00
C GLY A 220 5.80 0.56 -6.83
N LEU A 221 5.18 -0.61 -7.05
CA LEU A 221 5.83 -1.92 -6.93
C LEU A 221 6.92 -2.11 -7.98
N VAL A 222 6.64 -1.73 -9.24
CA VAL A 222 7.61 -1.83 -10.34
C VAL A 222 8.83 -0.93 -10.06
N VAL A 223 8.61 0.31 -9.63
CA VAL A 223 9.71 1.22 -9.27
C VAL A 223 10.48 0.69 -8.06
N ALA A 224 9.81 0.20 -7.03
CA ALA A 224 10.44 -0.42 -5.86
C ALA A 224 11.33 -1.62 -6.26
N MET A 225 10.84 -2.49 -7.15
CA MET A 225 11.60 -3.65 -7.65
C MET A 225 12.81 -3.24 -8.49
N VAL A 226 12.66 -2.25 -9.36
CA VAL A 226 13.75 -1.75 -10.20
C VAL A 226 14.82 -1.04 -9.36
N LEU A 227 14.41 -0.20 -8.40
CA LEU A 227 15.35 0.47 -7.49
C LEU A 227 16.08 -0.56 -6.63
N LYS A 228 15.37 -1.56 -6.10
CA LYS A 228 16.01 -2.64 -5.34
C LYS A 228 17.08 -3.38 -6.15
N GLY A 229 16.80 -3.70 -7.42
CA GLY A 229 17.76 -4.40 -8.29
C GLY A 229 19.01 -3.58 -8.66
N LYS A 230 19.02 -2.28 -8.39
CA LYS A 230 20.14 -1.37 -8.67
C LYS A 230 20.90 -0.91 -7.43
N ILE A 231 20.36 -1.17 -6.24
CA ILE A 231 21.09 -0.96 -5.00
C ILE A 231 22.17 -2.04 -4.95
N THR A 232 23.40 -1.63 -5.22
CA THR A 232 24.60 -2.47 -5.22
C THR A 232 25.41 -2.20 -3.93
N PRO A 233 26.23 -3.13 -3.42
CA PRO A 233 26.96 -2.88 -2.19
C PRO A 233 27.94 -1.73 -2.39
N ALA A 234 28.22 -0.98 -1.32
CA ALA A 234 29.20 0.11 -1.32
C ALA A 234 30.57 -0.30 -1.87
N SER A 235 30.93 -1.58 -1.75
CA SER A 235 32.14 -2.16 -2.30
C SER A 235 32.28 -2.03 -3.83
N GLN A 236 31.18 -1.85 -4.57
CA GLN A 236 31.21 -1.65 -6.03
C GLN A 236 31.04 -0.18 -6.45
N GLY A 237 31.20 0.78 -5.54
CA GLY A 237 31.22 2.21 -5.86
C GLY A 237 29.89 2.94 -5.72
N TYR A 238 28.97 2.45 -4.88
CA TYR A 238 27.69 3.12 -4.64
C TYR A 238 27.89 4.45 -3.91
N THR A 239 27.69 5.55 -4.62
CA THR A 239 27.93 6.91 -4.09
C THR A 239 26.73 7.43 -3.32
N ILE A 240 26.94 8.37 -2.39
CA ILE A 240 25.86 9.07 -1.70
C ILE A 240 24.92 9.79 -2.69
N HIS A 241 25.46 10.27 -3.82
CA HIS A 241 24.66 10.88 -4.89
C HIS A 241 23.66 9.90 -5.52
N GLN A 242 24.08 8.65 -5.78
CA GLN A 242 23.17 7.60 -6.25
C GLN A 242 22.12 7.27 -5.19
N GLY A 243 22.52 7.16 -3.92
CA GLY A 243 21.58 6.97 -2.80
C GLY A 243 20.47 8.05 -2.76
N PHE A 244 20.84 9.32 -2.92
CA PHE A 244 19.87 10.41 -3.01
C PHE A 244 19.05 10.40 -4.30
N ALA A 245 19.64 10.02 -5.43
CA ALA A 245 18.92 9.88 -6.69
C ALA A 245 17.83 8.81 -6.60
N HIS A 246 18.12 7.65 -6.00
CA HIS A 246 17.15 6.59 -5.76
C HIS A 246 16.08 6.98 -4.72
N PHE A 247 16.45 7.74 -3.69
CA PHE A 247 15.48 8.32 -2.76
C PHE A 247 14.51 9.28 -3.47
N ALA A 248 15.04 10.21 -4.26
CA ALA A 248 14.26 11.15 -5.04
C ALA A 248 13.36 10.44 -6.07
N ALA A 249 13.90 9.43 -6.77
CA ALA A 249 13.15 8.60 -7.71
C ALA A 249 11.92 7.96 -7.04
N GLY A 250 12.13 7.32 -5.88
CA GLY A 250 11.04 6.70 -5.15
C GLY A 250 9.98 7.70 -4.69
N LEU A 251 10.42 8.85 -4.16
CA LEU A 251 9.53 9.90 -3.70
C LEU A 251 8.72 10.54 -4.85
N THR A 252 9.33 10.72 -6.03
CA THR A 252 8.64 11.22 -7.22
C THR A 252 7.54 10.25 -7.68
N CYS A 253 7.85 8.96 -7.84
CA CYS A 253 6.83 7.98 -8.22
C CYS A 253 5.70 7.90 -7.17
N GLY A 254 6.08 7.84 -5.90
CA GLY A 254 5.15 7.69 -4.79
C GLY A 254 4.18 8.87 -4.67
N LEU A 255 4.68 10.11 -4.64
CA LEU A 255 3.85 11.32 -4.48
C LEU A 255 3.00 11.62 -5.72
N CYS A 256 3.52 11.38 -6.93
CA CYS A 256 2.72 11.48 -8.15
C CYS A 256 1.60 10.43 -8.17
N GLY A 257 1.89 9.19 -7.74
CA GLY A 257 0.90 8.14 -7.58
C GLY A 257 -0.17 8.48 -6.54
N LEU A 258 0.22 9.07 -5.41
CA LEU A 258 -0.70 9.57 -4.39
C LEU A 258 -1.68 10.60 -4.98
N GLY A 259 -1.16 11.58 -5.72
CA GLY A 259 -1.98 12.61 -6.37
C GLY A 259 -2.92 12.05 -7.44
N ALA A 260 -2.43 11.12 -8.27
CA ALA A 260 -3.24 10.44 -9.29
C ALA A 260 -4.37 9.62 -8.66
N GLY A 261 -4.07 8.81 -7.64
CA GLY A 261 -5.05 8.02 -6.91
C GLY A 261 -6.11 8.88 -6.20
N TYR A 262 -5.73 10.04 -5.66
CA TYR A 262 -6.66 11.01 -5.08
C TYR A 262 -7.65 11.56 -6.12
N ALA A 263 -7.14 11.97 -7.30
CA ALA A 263 -7.98 12.45 -8.39
C ALA A 263 -8.93 11.37 -8.93
N ILE A 264 -8.40 10.15 -9.16
CA ILE A 264 -9.17 8.99 -9.60
C ILE A 264 -10.30 8.66 -8.63
N GLY A 265 -10.05 8.73 -7.32
CA GLY A 265 -11.07 8.47 -6.30
C GLY A 265 -12.25 9.43 -6.36
N ILE A 266 -11.98 10.73 -6.47
CA ILE A 266 -13.02 11.77 -6.52
C ILE A 266 -13.82 11.67 -7.83
N VAL A 267 -13.12 11.53 -8.96
CA VAL A 267 -13.73 11.38 -10.27
C VAL A 267 -14.53 10.08 -10.36
N GLY A 268 -14.02 8.99 -9.77
CA GLY A 268 -14.71 7.71 -9.69
C GLY A 268 -16.01 7.79 -8.91
N ASP A 269 -15.99 8.41 -7.72
CA ASP A 269 -17.18 8.58 -6.88
C ASP A 269 -18.27 9.40 -7.59
N ALA A 270 -17.91 10.58 -8.13
CA ALA A 270 -18.84 11.44 -8.86
C ALA A 270 -19.29 10.83 -10.19
N GLY A 271 -18.36 10.24 -10.94
CA GLY A 271 -18.59 9.67 -12.27
C GLY A 271 -19.48 8.44 -12.25
N VAL A 272 -19.30 7.54 -11.27
CA VAL A 272 -20.16 6.36 -11.10
C VAL A 272 -21.59 6.77 -10.74
N ARG A 273 -21.76 7.75 -9.83
CA ARG A 273 -23.08 8.30 -9.50
C ARG A 273 -23.73 9.02 -10.68
N GLY A 274 -22.97 9.78 -11.46
CA GLY A 274 -23.46 10.44 -12.67
C GLY A 274 -23.89 9.45 -13.76
N THR A 275 -23.10 8.40 -13.97
CA THR A 275 -23.42 7.33 -14.93
C THR A 275 -24.68 6.56 -14.54
N ALA A 276 -24.96 6.43 -13.23
CA ALA A 276 -26.20 5.85 -12.74
C ALA A 276 -27.44 6.63 -13.24
N GLN A 277 -27.35 7.96 -13.25
CA GLN A 277 -28.42 8.85 -13.72
C GLN A 277 -28.49 8.88 -15.25
N GLN A 278 -27.35 9.08 -15.91
CA GLN A 278 -27.25 9.15 -17.37
C GLN A 278 -26.12 8.26 -17.90
N PRO A 279 -26.42 7.07 -18.46
CA PRO A 279 -25.41 6.14 -18.95
C PRO A 279 -24.47 6.70 -20.02
N ARG A 280 -24.88 7.75 -20.74
CA ARG A 280 -24.04 8.48 -21.72
C ARG A 280 -22.82 9.17 -21.11
N LEU A 281 -22.82 9.44 -19.80
CA LEU A 281 -21.68 10.04 -19.10
C LEU A 281 -20.52 9.04 -18.87
N PHE A 282 -20.73 7.75 -19.14
CA PHE A 282 -19.72 6.71 -18.92
C PHE A 282 -18.42 6.97 -19.68
N VAL A 283 -18.50 7.36 -20.96
CA VAL A 283 -17.30 7.67 -21.77
C VAL A 283 -16.58 8.90 -21.22
N GLY A 284 -17.34 9.92 -20.79
CA GLY A 284 -16.78 11.12 -20.16
C GLY A 284 -16.04 10.79 -18.87
N MET A 285 -16.59 9.91 -18.03
CA MET A 285 -15.94 9.43 -16.81
C MET A 285 -14.60 8.74 -17.14
N ILE A 286 -14.57 7.80 -18.11
CA ILE A 286 -13.33 7.10 -18.48
C ILE A 286 -12.27 8.09 -18.99
N LEU A 287 -12.65 9.05 -19.83
CA LEU A 287 -11.71 10.04 -20.35
C LEU A 287 -11.06 10.86 -19.22
N ILE A 288 -11.85 11.30 -18.23
CA ILE A 288 -11.33 12.05 -17.08
C ILE A 288 -10.43 11.15 -16.20
N LEU A 289 -10.78 9.88 -16.02
CA LEU A 289 -9.96 8.90 -15.30
C LEU A 289 -8.60 8.69 -15.98
N ILE A 290 -8.56 8.54 -17.31
CA ILE A 290 -7.30 8.38 -18.05
C ILE A 290 -6.42 9.63 -17.90
N PHE A 291 -6.99 10.83 -17.99
CA PHE A 291 -6.21 12.05 -17.77
C PHE A 291 -5.65 12.16 -16.34
N SER A 292 -6.37 11.61 -15.35
CA SER A 292 -5.89 11.54 -13.97
C SER A 292 -4.78 10.49 -13.80
N GLU A 293 -4.91 9.33 -14.46
CA GLU A 293 -3.95 8.23 -14.45
C GLU A 293 -2.59 8.61 -15.05
N VAL A 294 -2.61 9.36 -16.16
CA VAL A 294 -1.40 9.77 -16.89
C VAL A 294 -0.45 10.58 -15.99
N LEU A 295 -0.96 11.29 -14.98
CA LEU A 295 -0.13 12.00 -13.99
C LEU A 295 0.73 11.04 -13.16
N GLY A 296 0.20 9.85 -12.84
CA GLY A 296 0.95 8.79 -12.16
C GLY A 296 2.02 8.18 -13.06
N LEU A 297 1.69 7.94 -14.33
CA LEU A 297 2.63 7.43 -15.34
C LEU A 297 3.81 8.37 -15.56
N TYR A 298 3.59 9.68 -15.61
CA TYR A 298 4.68 10.66 -15.71
C TYR A 298 5.64 10.58 -14.53
N GLY A 299 5.12 10.42 -13.31
CA GLY A 299 5.92 10.21 -12.10
C GLY A 299 6.76 8.93 -12.18
N MET A 300 6.19 7.83 -12.67
CA MET A 300 6.89 6.57 -12.87
C MET A 300 8.04 6.70 -13.88
N ILE A 301 7.80 7.36 -15.03
CA ILE A 301 8.82 7.55 -16.07
C ILE A 301 10.01 8.35 -15.52
N VAL A 302 9.74 9.46 -14.84
CA VAL A 302 10.81 10.30 -14.24
C VAL A 302 11.56 9.52 -13.16
N ALA A 303 10.86 8.76 -12.32
CA ALA A 303 11.49 7.91 -11.31
C ALA A 303 12.43 6.86 -11.91
N LEU A 304 12.03 6.22 -13.01
CA LEU A 304 12.88 5.24 -13.69
C LEU A 304 14.11 5.88 -14.34
N LEU A 305 13.97 7.08 -14.91
CA LEU A 305 15.09 7.86 -15.45
C LEU A 305 16.09 8.28 -14.37
N LEU A 306 15.60 8.79 -13.23
CA LEU A 306 16.43 9.14 -12.09
C LEU A 306 17.11 7.90 -11.49
N GLY A 307 16.40 6.77 -11.45
CA GLY A 307 16.95 5.51 -10.98
C GLY A 307 17.95 4.86 -11.93
N THR A 308 18.14 5.34 -13.16
CA THR A 308 19.21 4.90 -14.08
C THR A 308 20.47 5.76 -14.03
N SER A 309 20.46 6.87 -13.28
CA SER A 309 21.58 7.83 -13.19
C SER A 309 22.56 7.45 -12.09
#